data_AF-D8F3Q2-F1
#
_entry.id   AF-D8F3Q2-F1
#
_cell.length_a   1.000
_cell.length_b   1.000
_cell.length_c   1.000
_cell.angle_alpha   90.00
_cell.angle_beta   90.00
_cell.angle_gamma   90.00
#
_symmetry.space_group_name_H-M   'P 1'
#
loop_
_entity.id
_entity.type
_entity.pdbx_description
1 polymer ?
#
loop_
_entity_poly.entity_id
_entity_poly.type
_entity_poly.pdbx_seq_one_letter_code
_entity_poly.pdbx_strand_id
1 'polypeptide(L)'
;MVVKGLFESFRPDHVAVEYPNTLKTRILQGIRRLPLLSVVHYEGNDGAFVYLPLELCDAQVEAVRLALAHDIPVHFIDRDTEGYPLDHTPMPDTYAITRIGHDAYCRAYMETYRHAKPSAEDTLREKTMAWHLRELGKSGKKVLFVCGLSHVNGILEMLDRPQAPVIGRISREKVGLAHLHRESSREIMTEMPFLQATWERHRSAGEMPDRFQVQMALLRAAEKRYWKNSKEKVSRIQFRILNRFARNYALLNQKLLPDFYQLIVASRGAVDDNFAYEVWDLGSDYPWQTENPGLSVLRLRGEDLFLDQKRIRFHRQFKTLRRRLIPVPVKEKRRQGDPEKWKKEFSGNAICSYPPEDVAVEGYGHYLKKKALQIKREENVRIEPFSCSLMDGIDIRETIRDWSSGKLYVKSELPLKGKVGSVVVIFDPDFPKDGKENFPWCVTWLGEHSQESDMAFYSTPAGEVMDGPGISRCQYGGFMLSYPPLRVYDIWQDSYFSAARNKPEKLLMAAIDYSLEKHVVYLAADPPSGWCQSMAARLGKKIVYLPLGTFSPVTLKKIRQFHVLDGHGVRRYAKDYL
;
A
#
# COMPACT_ATOMS: atom_id res chain seq x y z
N MET A 1 7.18 26.60 17.22
CA MET A 1 8.66 26.69 17.30
C MET A 1 9.12 28.14 17.25
N VAL A 2 8.81 28.87 16.16
CA VAL A 2 9.19 30.28 15.98
C VAL A 2 8.60 31.20 17.05
N VAL A 3 7.29 31.10 17.32
CA VAL A 3 6.59 32.02 18.25
C VAL A 3 7.24 32.05 19.63
N LYS A 4 7.56 30.90 20.21
CA LYS A 4 8.22 30.81 21.53
C LYS A 4 9.59 31.48 21.53
N GLY A 5 10.44 31.20 20.53
CA GLY A 5 11.75 31.83 20.43
C GLY A 5 11.67 33.36 20.24
N LEU A 6 10.73 33.83 19.40
CA LEU A 6 10.48 35.27 19.23
C LEU A 6 9.93 35.91 20.51
N PHE A 7 9.03 35.24 21.22
CA PHE A 7 8.49 35.72 22.49
C PHE A 7 9.59 35.89 23.55
N GLU A 8 10.44 34.88 23.72
CA GLU A 8 11.53 34.89 24.73
C GLU A 8 12.61 35.95 24.43
N SER A 9 12.93 36.14 23.14
CA SER A 9 13.92 37.12 22.69
C SER A 9 13.38 38.56 22.67
N PHE A 10 12.16 38.76 22.21
CA PHE A 10 11.52 40.08 22.10
C PHE A 10 11.07 40.63 23.46
N ARG A 11 10.65 39.73 24.38
CA ARG A 11 10.09 40.04 25.71
C ARG A 11 8.95 41.07 25.62
N PRO A 12 7.79 40.68 25.06
CA PRO A 12 6.66 41.59 24.89
C PRO A 12 5.99 41.97 26.22
N ASP A 13 5.49 43.20 26.30
CA ASP A 13 4.59 43.66 27.35
C ASP A 13 3.12 43.41 27.02
N HIS A 14 2.82 43.21 25.73
CA HIS A 14 1.50 42.95 25.18
C HIS A 14 1.59 41.93 24.05
N VAL A 15 0.61 41.03 23.96
CA VAL A 15 0.46 40.12 22.82
C VAL A 15 -0.83 40.45 22.08
N ALA A 16 -0.73 40.65 20.77
CA ALA A 16 -1.87 40.83 19.88
C ALA A 16 -1.97 39.63 18.92
N VAL A 17 -3.19 39.19 18.63
CA VAL A 17 -3.48 38.07 17.71
C VAL A 17 -4.62 38.39 16.76
N GLU A 18 -4.60 37.75 15.59
CA GLU A 18 -5.62 37.79 14.54
C GLU A 18 -6.85 36.93 14.90
N TYR A 19 -7.43 37.20 16.07
CA TYR A 19 -8.75 36.73 16.44
C TYR A 19 -9.68 37.91 16.69
N PRO A 20 -10.99 37.77 16.37
CA PRO A 20 -11.95 38.81 16.66
C PRO A 20 -12.25 38.89 18.16
N ASN A 21 -12.36 40.12 18.68
CA ASN A 21 -12.62 40.36 20.10
C ASN A 21 -13.95 39.74 20.59
N THR A 22 -14.92 39.53 19.70
CA THR A 22 -16.20 38.88 19.98
C THR A 22 -16.07 37.44 20.45
N LEU A 23 -14.99 36.73 20.07
CA LEU A 23 -14.74 35.34 20.45
C LEU A 23 -13.77 35.20 21.64
N LYS A 24 -13.26 36.32 22.16
CA LYS A 24 -12.18 36.37 23.16
C LYS A 24 -12.43 35.49 24.37
N THR A 25 -13.61 35.61 24.98
CA THR A 25 -13.95 34.88 26.21
C THR A 25 -13.87 33.37 26.01
N ARG A 26 -14.43 32.84 24.90
CA ARG A 26 -14.48 31.40 24.63
C ARG A 26 -13.13 30.85 24.17
N ILE A 27 -12.39 31.60 23.34
CA ILE A 27 -11.03 31.21 22.93
C ILE A 27 -10.11 31.12 24.16
N LEU A 28 -10.12 32.13 25.04
CA LEU A 28 -9.30 32.09 26.27
C LEU A 28 -9.70 30.93 27.20
N GLN A 29 -11.00 30.61 27.32
CA GLN A 29 -11.46 29.43 28.06
C GLN A 29 -10.94 28.13 27.44
N GLY A 30 -10.98 28.00 26.10
CA GLY A 30 -10.48 26.82 25.41
C GLY A 30 -8.97 26.65 25.51
N ILE A 31 -8.20 27.72 25.36
CA ILE A 31 -6.72 27.69 25.47
C ILE A 31 -6.27 27.30 26.89
N ARG A 32 -6.98 27.76 27.94
CA ARG A 32 -6.70 27.33 29.32
C ARG A 32 -6.93 25.84 29.58
N ARG A 33 -7.72 25.16 28.74
CA ARG A 33 -7.99 23.73 28.86
C ARG A 33 -6.96 22.86 28.14
N LEU A 34 -6.07 23.44 27.34
CA LEU A 34 -5.02 22.68 26.66
C LEU A 34 -4.19 21.89 27.69
N PRO A 35 -3.92 20.59 27.44
CA PRO A 35 -3.97 19.93 26.13
C PRO A 35 -5.32 19.31 25.74
N LEU A 36 -6.42 19.49 26.47
CA LEU A 36 -7.75 19.05 26.01
C LEU A 36 -8.22 19.92 24.84
N LEU A 37 -8.38 19.33 23.66
CA LEU A 37 -8.79 20.10 22.48
C LEU A 37 -10.25 20.57 22.64
N SER A 38 -10.46 21.82 22.29
CA SER A 38 -11.74 22.49 22.38
C SER A 38 -12.10 23.09 21.03
N VAL A 39 -13.39 23.22 20.75
CA VAL A 39 -13.91 23.88 19.57
C VAL A 39 -14.77 25.05 20.03
N VAL A 40 -14.43 26.25 19.56
CA VAL A 40 -15.32 27.40 19.67
C VAL A 40 -16.32 27.29 18.53
N HIS A 41 -17.61 27.47 18.81
CA HIS A 41 -18.64 27.39 17.79
C HIS A 41 -19.64 28.54 17.95
N TYR A 42 -20.19 28.99 16.83
CA TYR A 42 -21.24 30.00 16.80
C TYR A 42 -22.11 29.83 15.55
N GLU A 43 -23.31 30.40 15.60
CA GLU A 43 -24.25 30.45 14.48
C GLU A 43 -23.96 31.71 13.64
N GLY A 44 -23.76 31.54 12.33
CA GLY A 44 -23.67 32.64 11.35
C GLY A 44 -25.05 33.25 11.05
N ASN A 45 -25.09 34.38 10.34
CA ASN A 45 -26.38 35.01 10.00
C ASN A 45 -27.24 34.16 9.05
N ASP A 46 -26.63 33.23 8.33
CA ASP A 46 -27.31 32.26 7.46
C ASP A 46 -27.85 31.03 8.22
N GLY A 47 -27.65 30.99 9.54
CA GLY A 47 -28.01 29.85 10.40
C GLY A 47 -27.01 28.70 10.34
N ALA A 48 -25.93 28.81 9.56
CA ALA A 48 -24.88 27.79 9.51
C ALA A 48 -23.99 27.90 10.76
N PHE A 49 -23.56 26.75 11.29
CA PHE A 49 -22.59 26.74 12.38
C PHE A 49 -21.17 26.91 11.85
N VAL A 50 -20.43 27.83 12.45
CA VAL A 50 -18.99 27.99 12.24
C VAL A 50 -18.25 27.35 13.41
N TYR A 51 -17.24 26.56 13.10
CA TYR A 51 -16.43 25.84 14.06
C TYR A 51 -14.96 26.28 13.96
N LEU A 52 -14.38 26.65 15.09
CA LEU A 52 -12.97 27.00 15.22
C LEU A 52 -12.29 26.02 16.19
N PRO A 53 -11.64 24.96 15.67
CA PRO A 53 -10.80 24.08 16.47
C PRO A 53 -9.61 24.83 17.04
N LEU A 54 -9.35 24.68 18.34
CA LEU A 54 -8.18 25.25 19.00
C LEU A 54 -7.08 24.19 19.09
N GLU A 55 -6.10 24.28 18.18
CA GLU A 55 -5.01 23.33 18.03
C GLU A 55 -3.72 23.80 18.73
N LEU A 56 -2.91 22.84 19.21
CA LEU A 56 -1.68 23.14 19.97
C LEU A 56 -0.58 23.77 19.10
N CYS A 57 -0.47 23.31 17.87
CA CYS A 57 0.58 23.75 16.94
C CYS A 57 0.23 25.06 16.20
N ASP A 58 -0.96 25.62 16.44
CA ASP A 58 -1.36 26.90 15.88
C ASP A 58 -0.54 28.05 16.51
N ALA A 59 -0.05 28.95 15.67
CA ALA A 59 0.85 30.02 16.10
C ALA A 59 0.14 31.06 17.00
N GLN A 60 -1.13 31.36 16.73
CA GLN A 60 -1.91 32.30 17.51
C GLN A 60 -2.29 31.69 18.86
N VAL A 61 -2.73 30.42 18.87
CA VAL A 61 -2.98 29.67 20.10
C VAL A 61 -1.73 29.63 20.97
N GLU A 62 -0.56 29.37 20.38
CA GLU A 62 0.69 29.36 21.12
C GLU A 62 1.06 30.73 21.70
N ALA A 63 0.87 31.80 20.92
CA ALA A 63 1.13 33.17 21.39
C ALA A 63 0.25 33.55 22.58
N VAL A 64 -1.05 33.25 22.51
CA VAL A 64 -2.00 33.48 23.61
C VAL A 64 -1.63 32.62 24.81
N ARG A 65 -1.27 31.35 24.60
CA ARG A 65 -0.90 30.43 25.68
C ARG A 65 0.36 30.89 26.43
N LEU A 66 1.37 31.37 25.70
CA LEU A 66 2.58 31.98 26.29
C LEU A 66 2.24 33.25 27.08
N ALA A 67 1.44 34.13 26.51
CA ALA A 67 1.03 35.36 27.19
C ALA A 67 0.28 35.06 28.50
N LEU A 68 -0.65 34.10 28.50
CA LEU A 68 -1.36 33.67 29.71
C LEU A 68 -0.43 33.05 30.76
N ALA A 69 0.59 32.30 30.34
CA ALA A 69 1.55 31.69 31.26
C ALA A 69 2.48 32.73 31.94
N HIS A 70 2.70 33.87 31.29
CA HIS A 70 3.55 34.96 31.77
C HIS A 70 2.76 36.17 32.30
N ASP A 71 1.43 36.05 32.44
CA ASP A 71 0.52 37.13 32.86
C ASP A 71 0.63 38.41 31.99
N ILE A 72 0.90 38.23 30.69
CA ILE A 72 0.98 39.31 29.71
C ILE A 72 -0.40 39.56 29.10
N PRO A 73 -0.89 40.82 29.04
CA PRO A 73 -2.19 41.13 28.45
C PRO A 73 -2.29 40.73 26.98
N VAL A 74 -3.39 40.03 26.65
CA VAL A 74 -3.70 39.55 25.31
C VAL A 74 -4.82 40.37 24.66
N HIS A 75 -4.58 40.80 23.43
CA HIS A 75 -5.46 41.63 22.62
C HIS A 75 -5.89 40.90 21.35
N PHE A 76 -7.19 40.83 21.13
CA PHE A 76 -7.82 40.20 19.96
C PHE A 76 -8.21 41.36 19.06
N ILE A 77 -7.47 41.55 17.97
CA ILE A 77 -7.46 42.81 17.24
C ILE A 77 -8.03 42.71 15.82
N ASP A 78 -8.52 41.54 15.44
CA ASP A 78 -9.12 41.33 14.13
C ASP A 78 -10.60 41.73 14.10
N ARG A 79 -11.10 41.97 12.88
CA ARG A 79 -12.50 42.25 12.61
C ARG A 79 -13.30 40.96 12.56
N ASP A 80 -14.42 40.91 13.29
CA ASP A 80 -15.40 39.83 13.17
C ASP A 80 -16.14 39.96 11.82
N THR A 81 -15.71 39.14 10.86
CA THR A 81 -16.20 39.12 9.48
C THR A 81 -16.98 37.83 9.21
N GLU A 82 -18.14 37.92 8.58
CA GLU A 82 -18.92 36.76 8.13
C GLU A 82 -18.83 36.56 6.62
N GLY A 83 -19.02 35.31 6.17
CA GLY A 83 -18.94 34.97 4.75
C GLY A 83 -17.55 35.22 4.15
N TYR A 84 -16.51 35.17 4.98
CA TYR A 84 -15.13 35.34 4.53
C TYR A 84 -14.81 34.26 3.48
N PRO A 85 -14.24 34.63 2.32
CA PRO A 85 -14.06 33.70 1.21
C PRO A 85 -13.12 32.56 1.58
N LEU A 86 -13.42 31.36 1.09
CA LEU A 86 -12.51 30.22 1.16
C LEU A 86 -11.34 30.46 0.21
N ASP A 87 -10.20 30.84 0.77
CA ASP A 87 -8.94 30.96 0.02
C ASP A 87 -8.15 29.64 0.10
N HIS A 88 -7.94 29.03 -1.06
CA HIS A 88 -7.16 27.80 -1.21
C HIS A 88 -5.75 28.06 -1.77
N THR A 89 -5.29 29.32 -1.75
CA THR A 89 -3.96 29.70 -2.19
C THR A 89 -2.91 28.91 -1.39
N PRO A 90 -2.00 28.18 -2.07
CA PRO A 90 -1.02 27.36 -1.37
C PRO A 90 0.00 28.24 -0.64
N MET A 91 0.15 28.00 0.66
CA MET A 91 1.20 28.63 1.45
C MET A 91 2.53 27.87 1.31
N PRO A 92 3.69 28.55 1.36
CA PRO A 92 4.99 27.89 1.35
C PRO A 92 5.11 26.89 2.51
N ASP A 93 5.95 25.86 2.33
CA ASP A 93 6.14 24.85 3.37
C ASP A 93 6.95 25.42 4.55
N THR A 94 6.31 25.48 5.72
CA THR A 94 6.92 25.93 6.99
C THR A 94 8.18 25.15 7.37
N TYR A 95 8.40 23.94 6.86
CA TYR A 95 9.63 23.21 7.12
C TYR A 95 10.87 23.92 6.57
N ALA A 96 10.73 24.78 5.55
CA ALA A 96 11.83 25.59 5.02
C ALA A 96 12.49 26.47 6.10
N ILE A 97 11.73 26.90 7.11
CA ILE A 97 12.20 27.71 8.23
C ILE A 97 13.38 27.04 8.95
N THR A 98 13.40 25.71 9.03
CA THR A 98 14.51 24.96 9.67
C THR A 98 15.85 25.15 8.95
N ARG A 99 15.83 25.52 7.66
CA ARG A 99 17.03 25.65 6.83
C ARG A 99 17.42 27.09 6.53
N ILE A 100 16.44 27.95 6.21
CA ILE A 100 16.69 29.35 5.82
C ILE A 100 16.41 30.35 6.95
N GLY A 101 15.80 29.91 8.04
CA GLY A 101 15.36 30.78 9.13
C GLY A 101 14.03 31.49 8.84
N HIS A 102 13.41 32.00 9.91
CA HIS A 102 12.10 32.63 9.83
C HIS A 102 12.11 33.95 9.03
N ASP A 103 13.12 34.79 9.24
CA ASP A 103 13.17 36.12 8.61
C ASP A 103 13.35 36.05 7.10
N ALA A 104 14.15 35.10 6.61
CA ALA A 104 14.33 34.88 5.18
C ALA A 104 13.06 34.30 4.55
N TYR A 105 12.39 33.39 5.26
CA TYR A 105 11.12 32.80 4.85
C TYR A 105 10.02 33.87 4.69
N CYS A 106 9.84 34.74 5.69
CA CYS A 106 8.86 35.82 5.64
C CYS A 106 9.19 36.82 4.53
N ARG A 107 10.46 37.26 4.41
CA ARG A 107 10.89 38.19 3.35
C ARG A 107 10.61 37.65 1.96
N ALA A 108 10.97 36.39 1.70
CA ALA A 108 10.73 35.77 0.40
C ALA A 108 9.23 35.74 0.04
N TYR A 109 8.36 35.44 1.00
CA TYR A 109 6.91 35.51 0.76
C TYR A 109 6.45 36.95 0.51
N MET A 110 6.82 37.89 1.38
CA MET A 110 6.43 39.29 1.26
C MET A 110 6.85 39.92 -0.08
N GLU A 111 8.05 39.59 -0.57
CA GLU A 111 8.54 40.04 -1.87
C GLU A 111 7.75 39.44 -3.03
N THR A 112 7.48 38.14 -2.99
CA THR A 112 6.74 37.42 -4.05
C THR A 112 5.30 37.92 -4.17
N TYR A 113 4.65 38.20 -3.04
CA TYR A 113 3.24 38.63 -2.96
C TYR A 113 3.09 40.14 -2.75
N ARG A 114 4.13 40.94 -3.00
CA ARG A 114 4.11 42.41 -2.79
C ARG A 114 2.98 43.12 -3.55
N HIS A 115 2.66 42.64 -4.74
CA HIS A 115 1.67 43.25 -5.64
C HIS A 115 0.37 42.43 -5.74
N ALA A 116 0.16 41.47 -4.85
CA ALA A 116 -1.09 40.74 -4.77
C ALA A 116 -2.21 41.74 -4.41
N LYS A 117 -3.35 41.65 -5.10
CA LYS A 117 -4.52 42.49 -4.78
C LYS A 117 -5.26 41.86 -3.59
N PRO A 118 -5.32 42.51 -2.42
CA PRO A 118 -6.08 41.99 -1.30
C PRO A 118 -7.57 41.99 -1.63
N SER A 119 -8.32 41.07 -1.03
CA SER A 119 -9.78 41.12 -1.11
C SER A 119 -10.32 42.35 -0.37
N ALA A 120 -11.58 42.71 -0.63
CA ALA A 120 -12.23 43.79 0.10
C ALA A 120 -12.29 43.47 1.61
N GLU A 121 -12.55 42.21 1.98
CA GLU A 121 -12.58 41.78 3.38
C GLU A 121 -11.19 41.82 4.02
N ASP A 122 -10.14 41.41 3.30
CA ASP A 122 -8.75 41.52 3.80
C ASP A 122 -8.39 42.97 4.10
N THR A 123 -8.73 43.86 3.17
CA THR A 123 -8.48 45.29 3.35
C THR A 123 -9.16 45.83 4.61
N LEU A 124 -10.38 45.37 4.91
CA LEU A 124 -11.11 45.79 6.12
C LEU A 124 -10.51 45.19 7.40
N ARG A 125 -10.12 43.91 7.37
CA ARG A 125 -9.44 43.23 8.48
C ARG A 125 -8.10 43.87 8.80
N GLU A 126 -7.28 44.10 7.78
CA GLU A 126 -5.96 44.75 7.89
C GLU A 126 -6.06 46.17 8.43
N LYS A 127 -7.03 46.98 7.98
CA LYS A 127 -7.28 48.32 8.53
C LYS A 127 -7.64 48.27 10.01
N THR A 128 -8.47 47.31 10.40
CA THR A 128 -8.90 47.11 11.78
C THR A 128 -7.71 46.71 12.66
N MET A 129 -6.93 45.73 12.23
CA MET A 129 -5.72 45.29 12.94
C MET A 129 -4.70 46.42 13.05
N ALA A 130 -4.43 47.15 11.97
CA ALA A 130 -3.50 48.28 11.97
C ALA A 130 -3.97 49.42 12.90
N TRP A 131 -5.28 49.72 12.94
CA TRP A 131 -5.83 50.68 13.90
C TRP A 131 -5.56 50.27 15.35
N HIS A 132 -5.90 49.03 15.72
CA HIS A 132 -5.67 48.51 17.07
C HIS A 132 -4.18 48.46 17.46
N LEU A 133 -3.30 48.06 16.53
CA LEU A 133 -1.86 48.05 16.76
C LEU A 133 -1.31 49.46 17.02
N ARG A 134 -1.80 50.47 16.29
CA ARG A 134 -1.44 51.88 16.55
C ARG A 134 -1.92 52.35 17.92
N GLU A 135 -3.15 52.01 18.31
CA GLU A 135 -3.65 52.32 19.65
C GLU A 135 -2.81 51.67 20.76
N LEU A 136 -2.45 50.39 20.61
CA LEU A 136 -1.56 49.71 21.54
C LEU A 136 -0.17 50.34 21.56
N GLY A 137 0.34 50.76 20.40
CA GLY A 137 1.64 51.44 20.26
C GLY A 137 1.71 52.77 21.01
N LYS A 138 0.59 53.49 21.21
CA LYS A 138 0.57 54.74 22.01
C LYS A 138 0.99 54.55 23.45
N SER A 139 0.88 53.33 23.99
CA SER A 139 1.33 53.02 25.35
C SER A 139 2.85 53.05 25.51
N GLY A 140 3.62 53.06 24.42
CA GLY A 140 5.08 52.99 24.42
C GLY A 140 5.64 51.60 24.78
N LYS A 141 4.77 50.62 24.99
CA LYS A 141 5.13 49.25 25.39
C LYS A 141 5.41 48.35 24.18
N LYS A 142 6.14 47.27 24.40
CA LYS A 142 6.47 46.28 23.35
C LYS A 142 5.27 45.39 23.05
N VAL A 143 4.79 45.45 21.81
CA VAL A 143 3.67 44.62 21.33
C VAL A 143 4.21 43.53 20.41
N LEU A 144 4.02 42.25 20.79
CA LEU A 144 4.23 41.12 19.88
C LEU A 144 2.90 40.83 19.18
N PHE A 145 2.89 40.94 17.86
CA PHE A 145 1.72 40.63 17.04
C PHE A 145 1.94 39.34 16.24
N VAL A 146 0.98 38.42 16.31
CA VAL A 146 1.00 37.16 15.57
C VAL A 146 -0.23 37.10 14.66
N CYS A 147 0.03 37.02 13.35
CA CYS A 147 -0.98 36.96 12.29
C CYS A 147 -0.58 36.01 11.17
N GLY A 148 -1.53 35.75 10.29
CA GLY A 148 -1.35 35.10 9.01
C GLY A 148 -0.41 35.89 8.11
N LEU A 149 0.51 35.18 7.48
CA LEU A 149 1.56 35.77 6.66
C LEU A 149 1.00 36.50 5.42
N SER A 150 -0.20 36.13 4.96
CA SER A 150 -0.95 36.81 3.89
C SER A 150 -1.25 38.28 4.20
N HIS A 151 -1.46 38.64 5.47
CA HIS A 151 -1.85 39.98 5.88
C HIS A 151 -0.69 40.93 6.16
N VAL A 152 0.54 40.42 6.25
CA VAL A 152 1.70 41.20 6.74
C VAL A 152 1.99 42.42 5.86
N ASN A 153 1.95 42.27 4.53
CA ASN A 153 2.21 43.38 3.60
C ASN A 153 1.18 44.51 3.75
N GLY A 154 -0.12 44.16 3.79
CA GLY A 154 -1.19 45.15 3.92
C GLY A 154 -1.19 45.84 5.27
N ILE A 155 -0.94 45.10 6.36
CA ILE A 155 -0.82 45.69 7.70
C ILE A 155 0.36 46.65 7.77
N LEU A 156 1.53 46.30 7.25
CA LEU A 156 2.70 47.18 7.26
C LEU A 156 2.43 48.49 6.49
N GLU A 157 1.81 48.42 5.31
CA GLU A 157 1.44 49.62 4.56
C GLU A 157 0.45 50.51 5.34
N MET A 158 -0.51 49.89 6.02
CA MET A 158 -1.52 50.61 6.80
C MET A 158 -1.00 51.16 8.12
N LEU A 159 0.00 50.53 8.73
CA LEU A 159 0.61 50.99 9.97
C LEU A 159 1.29 52.35 9.81
N ASP A 160 1.80 52.67 8.62
CA ASP A 160 2.48 53.96 8.33
C ASP A 160 1.52 55.15 8.26
N ARG A 161 0.20 54.92 8.18
CA ARG A 161 -0.81 55.96 8.02
C ARG A 161 -1.83 55.93 9.17
N PRO A 162 -2.44 57.07 9.56
CA PRO A 162 -3.58 57.07 10.46
C PRO A 162 -4.71 56.22 9.89
N GLN A 163 -5.18 55.23 10.65
CA GLN A 163 -6.33 54.41 10.30
C GLN A 163 -7.57 54.95 11.00
N ALA A 164 -8.71 54.90 10.31
CA ALA A 164 -10.01 55.11 10.93
C ALA A 164 -10.51 53.77 11.51
N PRO A 165 -11.24 53.77 12.64
CA PRO A 165 -11.89 52.56 13.12
C PRO A 165 -12.90 52.08 12.08
N VAL A 166 -12.76 50.82 11.67
CA VAL A 166 -13.69 50.19 10.73
C VAL A 166 -14.91 49.71 11.49
N ILE A 167 -16.11 50.00 10.99
CA ILE A 167 -17.35 49.50 11.59
C ILE A 167 -17.38 47.98 11.43
N GLY A 168 -17.53 47.28 12.56
CA GLY A 168 -17.58 45.83 12.64
C GLY A 168 -18.45 45.37 13.80
N ARG A 169 -18.67 44.07 13.89
CA ARG A 169 -19.47 43.47 14.96
C ARG A 169 -18.71 43.54 16.30
N ILE A 170 -19.38 44.07 17.33
CA ILE A 170 -18.78 44.29 18.66
C ILE A 170 -19.15 43.16 19.63
N SER A 171 -20.29 42.50 19.41
CA SER A 171 -20.78 41.38 20.22
C SER A 171 -21.37 40.32 19.31
N ARG A 172 -21.25 39.05 19.72
CA ARG A 172 -21.81 37.90 19.02
C ARG A 172 -22.57 37.04 20.03
N GLU A 173 -23.82 36.74 19.73
CA GLU A 173 -24.66 35.90 20.58
C GLU A 173 -24.35 34.41 20.35
N LYS A 174 -24.75 33.56 21.30
CA LYS A 174 -24.66 32.08 21.21
C LYS A 174 -23.26 31.52 20.93
N VAL A 175 -22.18 32.24 21.26
CA VAL A 175 -20.83 31.69 21.17
C VAL A 175 -20.61 30.63 22.25
N GLY A 176 -20.49 29.37 21.81
CA GLY A 176 -20.28 28.21 22.65
C GLY A 176 -18.83 27.73 22.65
N LEU A 177 -18.50 26.93 23.65
CA LEU A 177 -17.25 26.18 23.75
C LEU A 177 -17.60 24.73 24.02
N ALA A 178 -17.14 23.83 23.15
CA ALA A 178 -17.35 22.41 23.28
C ALA A 178 -16.01 21.67 23.34
N HIS A 179 -16.01 20.49 23.94
CA HIS A 179 -14.90 19.55 23.84
C HIS A 179 -14.94 18.81 22.51
N LEU A 180 -13.79 18.71 21.85
CA LEU A 180 -13.69 17.94 20.61
C LEU A 180 -13.65 16.45 20.91
N HIS A 181 -14.54 15.67 20.30
CA HIS A 181 -14.52 14.22 20.45
C HIS A 181 -13.21 13.59 19.92
N ARG A 182 -12.77 12.48 20.55
CA ARG A 182 -11.54 11.77 20.17
C ARG A 182 -11.52 11.35 18.72
N GLU A 183 -12.61 10.80 18.19
CA GLU A 183 -12.65 10.39 16.78
C GLU A 183 -12.55 11.59 15.83
N SER A 184 -13.16 12.72 16.19
CA SER A 184 -13.08 13.95 15.40
C SER A 184 -11.65 14.49 15.35
N SER A 185 -10.91 14.44 16.46
CA SER A 185 -9.48 14.83 16.45
C SER A 185 -8.61 14.00 15.52
N ARG A 186 -9.02 12.78 15.15
CA ARG A 186 -8.29 11.95 14.17
C ARG A 186 -8.44 12.45 12.73
N GLU A 187 -9.47 13.24 12.45
CA GLU A 187 -9.90 13.61 11.11
C GLU A 187 -9.73 15.10 10.82
N ILE A 188 -10.09 15.98 11.76
CA ILE A 188 -10.23 17.42 11.48
C ILE A 188 -8.99 18.25 11.80
N MET A 189 -7.99 17.68 12.47
CA MET A 189 -6.81 18.42 12.87
C MET A 189 -5.94 18.75 11.66
N THR A 190 -5.42 19.98 11.62
CA THR A 190 -4.58 20.50 10.54
C THR A 190 -3.27 19.73 10.43
N GLU A 191 -2.65 19.46 11.58
CA GLU A 191 -1.42 18.67 11.69
C GLU A 191 -1.70 17.32 12.35
N MET A 192 -0.89 16.30 12.01
CA MET A 192 -1.11 14.95 12.55
C MET A 192 -1.15 14.95 14.09
N PRO A 193 -2.15 14.31 14.74
CA PRO A 193 -2.26 14.28 16.19
C PRO A 193 -0.98 13.85 16.92
N PHE A 194 -0.25 12.88 16.35
CA PHE A 194 1.02 12.41 16.90
C PHE A 194 2.10 13.51 16.95
N LEU A 195 2.13 14.42 15.97
CA LEU A 195 3.05 15.56 15.95
C LEU A 195 2.66 16.57 17.03
N GLN A 196 1.37 16.90 17.15
CA GLN A 196 0.89 17.81 18.19
C GLN A 196 1.17 17.26 19.59
N ALA A 197 0.98 15.95 19.78
CA ALA A 197 1.27 15.30 21.05
C ALA A 197 2.76 15.24 21.36
N THR A 198 3.61 15.05 20.35
CA THR A 198 5.06 15.10 20.53
C THR A 198 5.48 16.52 20.92
N TRP A 199 4.93 17.53 20.25
CA TRP A 199 5.21 18.93 20.55
C TRP A 199 4.83 19.31 21.98
N GLU A 200 3.65 18.92 22.47
CA GLU A 200 3.21 19.23 23.84
C GLU A 200 4.09 18.58 24.92
N ARG A 201 4.53 17.34 24.69
CA ARG A 201 5.46 16.66 25.61
C ARG A 201 6.81 17.38 25.65
N HIS A 202 7.32 17.76 24.48
CA HIS A 202 8.57 18.49 24.36
C HIS A 202 8.49 19.91 24.95
N ARG A 203 7.34 20.58 24.84
CA ARG A 203 7.07 21.89 25.50
C ARG A 203 7.38 21.83 27.00
N SER A 204 6.97 20.74 27.66
CA SER A 204 7.20 20.52 29.08
C SER A 204 8.69 20.23 29.39
N ALA A 205 9.41 19.62 28.45
CA ALA A 205 10.83 19.27 28.60
C ALA A 205 11.80 20.39 28.17
N GLY A 206 11.33 21.46 27.53
CA GLY A 206 12.16 22.58 27.05
C GLY A 206 12.89 22.31 25.74
N GLU A 207 12.75 21.13 25.15
CA GLU A 207 13.32 20.78 23.84
C GLU A 207 12.31 21.00 22.73
N MET A 208 12.76 21.12 21.47
CA MET A 208 11.89 21.32 20.32
C MET A 208 12.08 20.18 19.31
N PRO A 209 11.01 19.44 18.96
CA PRO A 209 11.14 18.30 18.07
C PRO A 209 11.16 18.75 16.61
N ASP A 210 12.11 18.23 15.85
CA ASP A 210 12.14 18.42 14.40
C ASP A 210 11.04 17.60 13.71
N ARG A 211 10.26 18.23 12.81
CA ARG A 211 9.09 17.60 12.18
C ARG A 211 9.46 16.32 11.43
N PHE A 212 10.58 16.32 10.70
CA PHE A 212 11.06 15.14 9.98
C PHE A 212 11.45 14.03 10.94
N GLN A 213 12.15 14.35 12.04
CA GLN A 213 12.47 13.38 13.09
C GLN A 213 11.22 12.79 13.73
N VAL A 214 10.17 13.58 13.95
CA VAL A 214 8.88 13.08 14.48
C VAL A 214 8.21 12.11 13.51
N GLN A 215 8.18 12.44 12.21
CA GLN A 215 7.68 11.51 11.18
C GLN A 215 8.46 10.20 11.19
N MET A 216 9.78 10.26 11.36
CA MET A 216 10.61 9.06 11.45
C MET A 216 10.40 8.28 12.75
N ALA A 217 10.16 8.96 13.86
CA ALA A 217 9.79 8.34 15.12
C ALA A 217 8.45 7.62 15.02
N LEU A 218 7.46 8.21 14.35
CA LEU A 218 6.16 7.59 14.05
C LEU A 218 6.35 6.29 13.26
N LEU A 219 7.09 6.32 12.15
CA LEU A 219 7.28 5.11 11.32
C LEU A 219 8.03 3.99 12.07
N ARG A 220 9.01 4.34 12.92
CA ARG A 220 9.71 3.36 13.78
C ARG A 220 8.79 2.80 14.86
N ALA A 221 7.90 3.63 15.43
CA ALA A 221 6.90 3.16 16.39
C ALA A 221 5.88 2.22 15.73
N ALA A 222 5.45 2.56 14.50
CA ALA A 222 4.58 1.71 13.68
C ALA A 222 5.25 0.39 13.32
N GLU A 223 6.54 0.37 13.00
CA GLU A 223 7.30 -0.87 12.74
C GLU A 223 7.27 -1.80 13.96
N LYS A 224 7.42 -1.26 15.18
CA LYS A 224 7.34 -2.05 16.42
C LYS A 224 5.94 -2.65 16.63
N ARG A 225 4.87 -1.88 16.39
CA ARG A 225 3.49 -2.39 16.47
C ARG A 225 3.19 -3.41 15.38
N TYR A 226 3.66 -3.15 14.17
CA TYR A 226 3.54 -4.05 13.02
C TYR A 226 4.20 -5.41 13.30
N TRP A 227 5.42 -5.42 13.84
CA TRP A 227 6.07 -6.65 14.30
C TRP A 227 5.25 -7.36 15.40
N LYS A 228 4.71 -6.61 16.36
CA LYS A 228 3.91 -7.18 17.46
C LYS A 228 2.65 -7.88 16.93
N ASN A 229 1.96 -7.27 15.98
CA ASN A 229 0.65 -7.69 15.48
C ASN A 229 0.76 -8.70 14.31
N SER A 230 1.63 -8.43 13.34
CA SER A 230 1.75 -9.21 12.09
C SER A 230 2.89 -10.23 12.11
N LYS A 231 3.85 -10.11 13.04
CA LYS A 231 5.12 -10.89 13.07
C LYS A 231 5.94 -10.78 11.79
N GLU A 232 5.80 -9.66 11.09
CA GLU A 232 6.58 -9.32 9.93
C GLU A 232 7.50 -8.15 10.24
N LYS A 233 8.66 -8.13 9.59
CA LYS A 233 9.63 -7.05 9.73
C LYS A 233 9.60 -6.20 8.47
N VAL A 234 9.60 -4.89 8.63
CA VAL A 234 9.79 -3.97 7.52
C VAL A 234 11.27 -4.00 7.14
N SER A 235 11.56 -4.35 5.89
CA SER A 235 12.94 -4.40 5.42
C SER A 235 13.52 -2.98 5.25
N ARG A 236 14.84 -2.86 5.31
CA ARG A 236 15.55 -1.60 5.03
C ARG A 236 15.25 -1.06 3.62
N ILE A 237 15.04 -1.96 2.66
CA ILE A 237 14.70 -1.59 1.27
C ILE A 237 13.29 -0.99 1.22
N GLN A 238 12.32 -1.59 1.90
CA GLN A 238 10.96 -1.05 1.98
C GLN A 238 10.94 0.33 2.64
N PHE A 239 11.69 0.53 3.73
CA PHE A 239 11.84 1.86 4.33
C PHE A 239 12.45 2.89 3.35
N ARG A 240 13.45 2.49 2.57
CA ARG A 240 14.05 3.36 1.55
C ARG A 240 13.05 3.72 0.45
N ILE A 241 12.24 2.75 0.01
CA ILE A 241 11.17 2.96 -0.98
C ILE A 241 10.10 3.90 -0.42
N LEU A 242 9.66 3.66 0.82
CA LEU A 242 8.69 4.50 1.54
C LEU A 242 9.18 5.94 1.60
N ASN A 243 10.40 6.18 2.11
CA ASN A 243 10.95 7.52 2.25
C ASN A 243 11.10 8.21 0.89
N ARG A 244 11.50 7.47 -0.15
CA ARG A 244 11.59 8.00 -1.52
C ARG A 244 10.22 8.37 -2.07
N PHE A 245 9.22 7.51 -1.88
CA PHE A 245 7.84 7.77 -2.30
C PHE A 245 7.32 9.01 -1.57
N ALA A 246 7.32 9.02 -0.24
CA ALA A 246 6.81 10.12 0.56
C ALA A 246 7.45 11.46 0.18
N ARG A 247 8.79 11.49 0.03
CA ARG A 247 9.51 12.67 -0.45
C ARG A 247 9.07 13.11 -1.83
N ASN A 248 8.99 12.19 -2.79
CA ASN A 248 8.59 12.53 -4.16
C ASN A 248 7.13 13.03 -4.21
N TYR A 249 6.25 12.46 -3.38
CA TYR A 249 4.85 12.90 -3.29
C TYR A 249 4.75 14.30 -2.70
N ALA A 250 5.51 14.59 -1.63
CA ALA A 250 5.60 15.95 -1.09
C ALA A 250 6.06 16.94 -2.16
N LEU A 251 7.11 16.58 -2.91
CA LEU A 251 7.69 17.42 -3.96
C LEU A 251 6.70 17.72 -5.09
N LEU A 252 5.91 16.72 -5.51
CA LEU A 252 4.84 16.91 -6.50
C LEU A 252 3.75 17.89 -6.02
N ASN A 253 3.51 17.96 -4.70
CA ASN A 253 2.60 18.92 -4.08
C ASN A 253 3.29 20.22 -3.64
N GLN A 254 4.50 20.49 -4.14
CA GLN A 254 5.29 21.69 -3.82
C GLN A 254 5.58 21.84 -2.31
N LYS A 255 5.69 20.72 -1.59
CA LYS A 255 6.08 20.65 -0.18
C LYS A 255 7.44 19.98 -0.02
N LEU A 256 8.14 20.33 1.04
CA LEU A 256 9.43 19.75 1.42
C LEU A 256 9.23 18.48 2.25
N LEU A 257 8.19 18.46 3.08
CA LEU A 257 7.82 17.29 3.88
C LEU A 257 6.46 16.72 3.47
N PRO A 258 6.29 15.38 3.57
CA PRO A 258 5.01 14.77 3.32
C PRO A 258 4.02 15.12 4.43
N ASP A 259 2.76 15.30 4.04
CA ASP A 259 1.65 15.37 4.98
C ASP A 259 1.32 13.96 5.54
N PHE A 260 0.41 13.90 6.51
CA PHE A 260 0.04 12.63 7.14
C PHE A 260 -0.59 11.63 6.16
N TYR A 261 -1.44 12.11 5.26
CA TYR A 261 -2.07 11.30 4.23
C TYR A 261 -1.03 10.68 3.29
N GLN A 262 -0.08 11.47 2.82
CA GLN A 262 1.02 11.04 1.95
C GLN A 262 1.91 10.01 2.65
N LEU A 263 2.18 10.15 3.95
CA LEU A 263 2.89 9.13 4.73
C LEU A 263 2.14 7.80 4.79
N ILE A 264 0.82 7.83 4.97
CA ILE A 264 0.00 6.61 5.00
C ILE A 264 0.01 5.94 3.62
N VAL A 265 -0.19 6.71 2.54
CA VAL A 265 -0.18 6.19 1.17
C VAL A 265 1.19 5.61 0.81
N ALA A 266 2.28 6.28 1.18
CA ALA A 266 3.64 5.77 0.97
C ALA A 266 3.89 4.49 1.76
N SER A 267 3.41 4.42 3.01
CA SER A 267 3.50 3.22 3.85
C SER A 267 2.76 2.03 3.23
N ARG A 268 1.56 2.29 2.68
CA ARG A 268 0.75 1.30 1.97
C ARG A 268 1.42 0.79 0.70
N GLY A 269 1.94 1.70 -0.12
CA GLY A 269 2.58 1.36 -1.39
C GLY A 269 3.94 0.68 -1.24
N ALA A 270 4.68 0.96 -0.17
CA ALA A 270 6.01 0.40 0.05
C ALA A 270 6.02 -0.90 0.87
N VAL A 271 5.03 -1.10 1.75
CA VAL A 271 4.94 -2.27 2.64
C VAL A 271 3.66 -3.05 2.36
N ASP A 272 2.56 -2.70 3.01
CA ASP A 272 1.23 -3.27 2.82
C ASP A 272 0.15 -2.46 3.58
N ASP A 273 -1.11 -2.88 3.46
CA ASP A 273 -2.26 -2.26 4.15
C ASP A 273 -2.20 -2.40 5.68
N ASN A 274 -1.54 -3.44 6.21
CA ASN A 274 -1.43 -3.65 7.66
C ASN A 274 -0.46 -2.65 8.30
N PHE A 275 0.71 -2.46 7.71
CA PHE A 275 1.69 -1.46 8.17
C PHE A 275 1.12 -0.04 8.02
N ALA A 276 0.46 0.26 6.90
CA ALA A 276 -0.20 1.55 6.71
C ALA A 276 -1.27 1.82 7.78
N TYR A 277 -2.02 0.80 8.20
CA TYR A 277 -2.97 0.92 9.31
C TYR A 277 -2.27 1.23 10.63
N GLU A 278 -1.14 0.58 10.96
CA GLU A 278 -0.41 0.87 12.20
C GLU A 278 0.14 2.31 12.21
N VAL A 279 0.58 2.83 11.06
CA VAL A 279 0.99 4.23 10.89
C VAL A 279 -0.19 5.18 11.08
N TRP A 280 -1.35 4.87 10.49
CA TRP A 280 -2.57 5.67 10.67
C TRP A 280 -3.04 5.64 12.12
N ASP A 281 -3.07 4.48 12.76
CA ASP A 281 -3.60 4.31 14.11
C ASP A 281 -2.75 5.08 15.13
N LEU A 282 -1.42 4.98 15.04
CA LEU A 282 -0.49 5.75 15.86
C LEU A 282 -0.50 7.24 15.52
N GLY A 283 -0.48 7.58 14.23
CA GLY A 283 -0.36 8.96 13.77
C GLY A 283 -1.57 9.82 14.12
N SER A 284 -2.74 9.19 14.19
CA SER A 284 -4.01 9.83 14.54
C SER A 284 -4.35 9.77 16.03
N ASP A 285 -3.53 9.15 16.87
CA ASP A 285 -3.81 9.05 18.30
C ASP A 285 -3.45 10.35 19.03
N TYR A 286 -4.44 10.97 19.66
CA TYR A 286 -4.26 12.11 20.57
C TYR A 286 -4.51 11.67 22.01
N PRO A 287 -3.49 11.65 22.89
CA PRO A 287 -3.55 10.91 24.15
C PRO A 287 -4.35 11.59 25.26
N TRP A 288 -4.66 12.88 25.17
CA TRP A 288 -5.32 13.62 26.26
C TRP A 288 -6.85 13.70 26.16
N GLN A 289 -7.47 13.34 25.03
CA GLN A 289 -8.93 13.40 24.95
C GLN A 289 -9.58 12.46 25.96
N THR A 290 -10.70 12.90 26.52
CA THR A 290 -11.41 12.19 27.59
C THR A 290 -12.91 12.12 27.29
N GLU A 291 -13.55 11.08 27.81
CA GLU A 291 -15.01 10.91 27.73
C GLU A 291 -15.76 11.83 28.72
N ASN A 292 -15.08 12.29 29.77
CA ASN A 292 -15.65 13.16 30.81
C ASN A 292 -14.95 14.53 30.86
N PRO A 293 -15.15 15.40 29.85
CA PRO A 293 -14.38 16.64 29.70
C PRO A 293 -14.92 17.86 30.45
N GLY A 294 -16.05 17.72 31.15
CA GLY A 294 -16.73 18.82 31.87
C GLY A 294 -17.40 19.88 30.98
N LEU A 295 -17.43 19.66 29.66
CA LEU A 295 -18.17 20.47 28.67
C LEU A 295 -18.98 19.54 27.76
N SER A 296 -19.89 20.11 26.97
CA SER A 296 -20.56 19.39 25.89
C SER A 296 -19.54 18.81 24.92
N VAL A 297 -19.77 17.58 24.45
CA VAL A 297 -18.91 16.89 23.49
C VAL A 297 -19.46 17.11 22.10
N LEU A 298 -18.63 17.66 21.22
CA LEU A 298 -18.95 17.90 19.81
C LEU A 298 -18.25 16.84 18.95
N ARG A 299 -19.02 16.21 18.05
CA ARG A 299 -18.51 15.29 17.03
C ARG A 299 -18.55 15.98 15.68
N LEU A 300 -17.38 16.37 15.20
CA LEU A 300 -17.18 16.96 13.88
C LEU A 300 -16.52 15.96 12.92
N ARG A 301 -16.82 16.13 11.65
CA ARG A 301 -16.17 15.49 10.50
C ARG A 301 -15.54 16.55 9.61
N GLY A 302 -14.71 16.14 8.66
CA GLY A 302 -14.12 17.09 7.71
C GLY A 302 -15.16 17.80 6.85
N GLU A 303 -16.34 17.19 6.64
CA GLU A 303 -17.45 17.77 5.87
C GLU A 303 -18.02 19.01 6.58
N ASP A 304 -18.09 18.97 7.92
CA ASP A 304 -18.59 20.08 8.75
C ASP A 304 -17.68 21.32 8.73
N LEU A 305 -16.43 21.15 8.28
CA LEU A 305 -15.39 22.19 8.19
C LEU A 305 -15.03 22.51 6.73
N PHE A 306 -15.75 21.96 5.76
CA PHE A 306 -15.45 22.11 4.33
C PHE A 306 -14.01 21.74 3.95
N LEU A 307 -13.42 20.75 4.64
CA LEU A 307 -12.07 20.27 4.37
C LEU A 307 -12.04 19.35 3.14
N ASP A 308 -10.96 19.41 2.34
CA ASP A 308 -10.73 18.47 1.24
C ASP A 308 -10.54 17.05 1.80
N GLN A 309 -11.52 16.18 1.58
CA GLN A 309 -11.51 14.83 2.14
C GLN A 309 -10.86 13.82 1.20
N LYS A 310 -9.82 13.16 1.70
CA LYS A 310 -9.19 12.03 1.02
C LYS A 310 -9.51 10.72 1.73
N ARG A 311 -10.36 9.90 1.10
CA ARG A 311 -10.77 8.60 1.67
C ARG A 311 -9.69 7.55 1.47
N ILE A 312 -9.23 6.94 2.57
CA ILE A 312 -8.36 5.76 2.57
C ILE A 312 -9.16 4.57 3.09
N ARG A 313 -9.07 3.44 2.38
CA ARG A 313 -9.59 2.14 2.84
C ARG A 313 -8.44 1.18 3.08
N PHE A 314 -8.41 0.58 4.27
CA PHE A 314 -7.42 -0.43 4.64
C PHE A 314 -8.03 -1.82 4.51
N HIS A 315 -7.45 -2.68 3.67
CA HIS A 315 -7.81 -4.10 3.57
C HIS A 315 -6.85 -4.89 4.44
N ARG A 316 -7.08 -4.83 5.76
CA ARG A 316 -6.21 -5.48 6.73
C ARG A 316 -6.28 -6.99 6.58
N GLN A 317 -5.12 -7.61 6.41
CA GLN A 317 -4.97 -9.05 6.49
C GLN A 317 -4.56 -9.41 7.91
N PHE A 318 -5.55 -9.72 8.75
CA PHE A 318 -5.25 -10.26 10.06
C PHE A 318 -4.67 -11.67 9.89
N LYS A 319 -3.34 -11.79 10.02
CA LYS A 319 -2.73 -13.07 10.36
C LYS A 319 -3.20 -13.40 11.75
N THR A 320 -4.34 -14.07 11.83
CA THR A 320 -4.87 -14.61 13.07
C THR A 320 -3.85 -15.61 13.59
N LEU A 321 -2.93 -15.13 14.43
CA LEU A 321 -2.29 -15.98 15.42
C LEU A 321 -3.38 -16.32 16.42
N ARG A 322 -4.18 -17.33 16.09
CA ARG A 322 -5.09 -17.98 17.01
C ARG A 322 -4.29 -18.33 18.28
N ARG A 323 -4.35 -17.47 19.31
CA ARG A 323 -3.80 -17.74 20.65
C ARG A 323 -4.59 -18.81 21.38
N ARG A 324 -5.76 -19.16 20.86
CA ARG A 324 -6.37 -20.48 21.02
C ARG A 324 -6.61 -21.03 19.64
N LEU A 325 -6.02 -22.18 19.35
CA LEU A 325 -6.63 -23.13 18.42
C LEU A 325 -8.03 -23.42 18.98
N ILE A 326 -9.03 -22.61 18.61
CA ILE A 326 -10.38 -23.15 18.54
C ILE A 326 -10.26 -24.15 17.41
N PRO A 327 -10.36 -25.47 17.66
CA PRO A 327 -10.40 -26.42 16.57
C PRO A 327 -11.60 -25.98 15.73
N VAL A 328 -11.32 -25.51 14.50
CA VAL A 328 -12.34 -25.64 13.47
C VAL A 328 -12.69 -27.13 13.49
N PRO A 329 -13.97 -27.55 13.50
CA PRO A 329 -14.31 -28.94 13.29
C PRO A 329 -13.91 -29.28 11.85
N VAL A 330 -12.60 -29.45 11.64
CA VAL A 330 -12.05 -30.25 10.57
C VAL A 330 -12.61 -31.62 10.91
N LYS A 331 -13.47 -32.18 10.05
CA LYS A 331 -13.81 -33.59 10.15
C LYS A 331 -12.50 -34.32 10.34
N GLU A 332 -12.29 -34.90 11.52
CA GLU A 332 -11.09 -35.67 11.79
C GLU A 332 -11.01 -36.71 10.69
N LYS A 333 -9.97 -36.62 9.85
CA LYS A 333 -9.68 -37.66 8.86
C LYS A 333 -9.70 -38.98 9.61
N ARG A 334 -10.35 -40.00 9.05
CA ARG A 334 -10.36 -41.34 9.65
C ARG A 334 -8.95 -41.93 9.62
N ARG A 335 -8.07 -41.50 10.53
CA ARG A 335 -6.74 -42.05 10.76
C ARG A 335 -6.83 -43.09 11.87
N GLN A 336 -7.55 -44.17 11.60
CA GLN A 336 -7.54 -45.35 12.45
C GLN A 336 -7.39 -46.57 11.56
N GLY A 337 -6.17 -46.85 11.16
CA GLY A 337 -5.80 -48.07 10.47
C GLY A 337 -4.30 -48.20 10.33
N ASP A 338 -3.84 -49.43 10.18
CA ASP A 338 -2.43 -49.79 10.12
C ASP A 338 -1.96 -49.75 8.63
N PRO A 339 -1.04 -48.85 8.25
CA PRO A 339 -0.54 -48.75 6.89
C PRO A 339 0.09 -50.05 6.37
N GLU A 340 0.66 -50.88 7.24
CA GLU A 340 1.23 -52.17 6.84
C GLU A 340 0.15 -53.17 6.44
N LYS A 341 -1.03 -53.10 7.06
CA LYS A 341 -2.18 -53.93 6.70
C LYS A 341 -2.71 -53.53 5.32
N TRP A 342 -2.86 -52.24 5.07
CA TRP A 342 -3.32 -51.73 3.78
C TRP A 342 -2.36 -52.06 2.65
N LYS A 343 -1.05 -52.07 2.92
CA LYS A 343 -0.04 -52.48 1.95
C LYS A 343 -0.18 -53.94 1.53
N LYS A 344 -0.56 -54.83 2.45
CA LYS A 344 -0.82 -56.25 2.15
C LYS A 344 -2.13 -56.47 1.38
N GLU A 345 -3.10 -55.59 1.56
CA GLU A 345 -4.42 -55.66 0.92
C GLU A 345 -4.46 -54.97 -0.46
N PHE A 346 -3.45 -54.17 -0.80
CA PHE A 346 -3.37 -53.48 -2.10
C PHE A 346 -3.05 -54.48 -3.21
N SER A 347 -4.04 -54.74 -4.07
CA SER A 347 -3.95 -55.74 -5.14
C SER A 347 -3.28 -55.20 -6.41
N GLY A 348 -3.45 -53.90 -6.70
CA GLY A 348 -2.81 -53.22 -7.83
C GLY A 348 -3.30 -53.67 -9.22
N ASN A 349 -4.31 -54.54 -9.29
CA ASN A 349 -4.78 -55.15 -10.53
C ASN A 349 -5.62 -54.20 -11.40
N ALA A 350 -6.32 -53.24 -10.77
CA ALA A 350 -7.15 -52.26 -11.45
C ALA A 350 -7.01 -50.90 -10.76
N ILE A 351 -5.98 -50.15 -11.14
CA ILE A 351 -5.68 -48.85 -10.54
C ILE A 351 -6.40 -47.70 -11.25
N CYS A 352 -6.79 -46.68 -10.49
CA CYS A 352 -7.29 -45.43 -11.05
C CYS A 352 -6.83 -44.22 -10.24
N SER A 353 -6.91 -43.04 -10.85
CA SER A 353 -6.55 -41.76 -10.23
C SER A 353 -7.64 -41.23 -9.30
N TYR A 354 -7.25 -40.28 -8.44
CA TYR A 354 -8.17 -39.51 -7.61
C TYR A 354 -8.65 -38.23 -8.35
N PRO A 355 -9.93 -38.13 -8.77
CA PRO A 355 -10.38 -37.08 -9.69
C PRO A 355 -10.10 -35.62 -9.28
N PRO A 356 -10.19 -35.23 -7.98
CA PRO A 356 -9.84 -33.87 -7.57
C PRO A 356 -8.38 -33.49 -7.80
N GLU A 357 -7.46 -34.46 -7.78
CA GLU A 357 -6.05 -34.23 -8.10
C GLU A 357 -5.83 -34.13 -9.61
N ASP A 358 -6.56 -34.91 -10.40
CA ASP A 358 -6.53 -34.83 -11.87
C ASP A 358 -6.96 -33.44 -12.35
N VAL A 359 -8.04 -32.89 -11.79
CA VAL A 359 -8.48 -31.51 -12.06
C VAL A 359 -7.40 -30.49 -11.69
N ALA A 360 -6.65 -30.72 -10.61
CA ALA A 360 -5.57 -29.83 -10.19
C ALA A 360 -4.37 -29.89 -11.15
N VAL A 361 -4.01 -31.09 -11.62
CA VAL A 361 -2.94 -31.33 -12.61
C VAL A 361 -3.32 -30.70 -13.95
N GLU A 362 -4.56 -30.89 -14.41
CA GLU A 362 -5.09 -30.27 -15.63
C GLU A 362 -5.14 -28.74 -15.53
N GLY A 363 -5.61 -28.21 -14.39
CA GLY A 363 -5.60 -26.77 -14.13
C GLY A 363 -4.20 -26.18 -14.17
N TYR A 364 -3.21 -26.92 -13.67
CA TYR A 364 -1.80 -26.51 -13.78
C TYR A 364 -1.27 -26.59 -15.20
N GLY A 365 -1.62 -27.64 -15.96
CA GLY A 365 -1.34 -27.74 -17.39
C GLY A 365 -1.84 -26.52 -18.16
N HIS A 366 -3.09 -26.11 -17.95
CA HIS A 366 -3.67 -24.90 -18.53
C HIS A 366 -2.92 -23.62 -18.14
N TYR A 367 -2.54 -23.49 -16.86
CA TYR A 367 -1.75 -22.37 -16.37
C TYR A 367 -0.39 -22.29 -17.08
N LEU A 368 0.31 -23.42 -17.26
CA LEU A 368 1.58 -23.48 -17.97
C LEU A 368 1.43 -23.11 -19.45
N LYS A 369 0.39 -23.60 -20.13
CA LYS A 369 0.07 -23.21 -21.52
C LYS A 369 -0.08 -21.69 -21.64
N LYS A 370 -0.83 -21.06 -20.72
CA LYS A 370 -1.04 -19.61 -20.72
C LYS A 370 0.25 -18.83 -20.47
N LYS A 371 1.04 -19.23 -19.48
CA LYS A 371 2.31 -18.56 -19.13
C LYS A 371 3.35 -18.69 -20.24
N ALA A 372 3.43 -19.84 -20.90
CA ALA A 372 4.31 -20.06 -22.05
C ALA A 372 3.97 -19.13 -23.22
N LEU A 373 2.68 -18.97 -23.52
CA LEU A 373 2.23 -18.03 -24.56
C LEU A 373 2.56 -16.58 -24.21
N GLN A 374 2.44 -16.18 -22.94
CA GLN A 374 2.80 -14.83 -22.50
C GLN A 374 4.29 -14.54 -22.69
N ILE A 375 5.17 -15.43 -22.23
CA ILE A 375 6.63 -15.27 -22.40
C ILE A 375 7.00 -15.17 -23.89
N LYS A 376 6.37 -16.00 -24.73
CA LYS A 376 6.58 -15.93 -26.18
C LYS A 376 6.05 -14.66 -26.83
N ARG A 377 5.02 -14.00 -26.27
CA ARG A 377 4.54 -12.70 -26.76
C ARG A 377 5.55 -11.61 -26.45
N GLU A 378 6.10 -11.62 -25.23
CA GLU A 378 7.14 -10.67 -24.82
C GLU A 378 8.42 -10.80 -25.67
N GLU A 379 8.77 -12.00 -26.14
CA GLU A 379 9.87 -12.21 -27.09
C GLU A 379 9.58 -11.73 -28.52
N ASN A 380 8.30 -11.65 -28.92
CA ASN A 380 7.85 -11.28 -30.27
C ASN A 380 7.40 -9.81 -30.37
N VAL A 381 8.00 -8.94 -29.57
CA VAL A 381 7.79 -7.49 -29.65
C VAL A 381 8.74 -6.90 -30.68
N ARG A 382 8.20 -6.20 -31.68
CA ARG A 382 8.98 -5.34 -32.58
C ARG A 382 8.88 -3.90 -32.12
N ILE A 383 9.99 -3.18 -32.24
CA ILE A 383 10.04 -1.75 -31.97
C ILE A 383 10.06 -1.04 -33.32
N GLU A 384 9.08 -0.17 -33.54
CA GLU A 384 8.91 0.57 -34.79
C GLU A 384 8.76 2.07 -34.50
N PRO A 385 9.21 2.96 -35.41
CA PRO A 385 8.96 4.39 -35.25
C PRO A 385 7.45 4.69 -35.25
N PHE A 386 7.03 5.54 -34.33
CA PHE A 386 5.66 6.04 -34.26
C PHE A 386 5.31 6.78 -35.56
N SER A 387 4.24 6.34 -36.20
CA SER A 387 3.69 6.96 -37.40
C SER A 387 2.29 7.52 -37.13
N CYS A 388 1.31 6.63 -36.92
CA CYS A 388 -0.10 7.01 -36.76
C CYS A 388 -0.86 6.24 -35.67
N SER A 389 -0.24 5.24 -35.05
CA SER A 389 -0.86 4.41 -33.99
C SER A 389 0.13 4.15 -32.86
N LEU A 390 -0.38 4.11 -31.63
CA LEU A 390 0.40 3.69 -30.46
C LEU A 390 0.66 2.18 -30.42
N MET A 391 0.08 1.42 -31.36
CA MET A 391 0.16 -0.05 -31.43
C MET A 391 -0.14 -0.66 -30.04
N ASP A 392 0.77 -1.43 -29.47
CA ASP A 392 0.64 -2.07 -28.16
C ASP A 392 1.33 -1.27 -27.03
N GLY A 393 1.81 -0.06 -27.31
CA GLY A 393 2.32 0.90 -26.34
C GLY A 393 3.66 1.53 -26.72
N ILE A 394 4.06 2.59 -26.02
CA ILE A 394 5.31 3.32 -26.28
C ILE A 394 6.51 2.56 -25.69
N ASP A 395 7.58 2.40 -26.46
CA ASP A 395 8.87 1.97 -25.94
C ASP A 395 9.67 3.17 -25.42
N ILE A 396 9.56 3.41 -24.11
CA ILE A 396 10.25 4.51 -23.43
C ILE A 396 11.77 4.38 -23.55
N ARG A 397 12.32 3.16 -23.56
CA ARG A 397 13.77 2.95 -23.55
C ARG A 397 14.36 3.33 -24.90
N GLU A 398 13.78 2.84 -26.00
CA GLU A 398 14.26 3.17 -27.34
C GLU A 398 13.99 4.64 -27.69
N THR A 399 12.84 5.18 -27.25
CA THR A 399 12.52 6.61 -27.38
C THR A 399 13.53 7.51 -26.66
N ILE A 400 13.97 7.17 -25.44
CA ILE A 400 15.02 7.92 -24.73
C ILE A 400 16.38 7.74 -25.41
N ARG A 401 16.67 6.55 -25.94
CA ARG A 401 17.95 6.24 -26.59
C ARG A 401 18.18 7.07 -27.84
N ASP A 402 17.13 7.26 -28.63
CA ASP A 402 17.16 8.05 -29.86
C ASP A 402 16.45 9.41 -29.70
N TRP A 403 16.47 9.96 -28.47
CA TRP A 403 15.80 11.22 -28.14
C TRP A 403 16.24 12.39 -29.04
N SER A 404 17.50 12.36 -29.49
CA SER A 404 18.07 13.37 -30.41
C SER A 404 17.41 13.40 -31.79
N SER A 405 16.81 12.30 -32.25
CA SER A 405 16.13 12.26 -33.56
C SER A 405 14.71 12.81 -33.51
N GLY A 406 14.15 13.05 -32.31
CA GLY A 406 12.78 13.50 -32.11
C GLY A 406 11.72 12.45 -32.46
N LYS A 407 12.12 11.20 -32.74
CA LYS A 407 11.21 10.11 -33.08
C LYS A 407 10.76 9.37 -31.82
N LEU A 408 9.46 9.12 -31.72
CA LEU A 408 8.89 8.23 -30.72
C LEU A 408 8.93 6.81 -31.26
N TYR A 409 9.12 5.82 -30.40
CA TYR A 409 9.09 4.41 -30.77
C TYR A 409 7.94 3.69 -30.07
N VAL A 410 7.23 2.84 -30.82
CA VAL A 410 6.10 2.04 -30.34
C VAL A 410 6.39 0.56 -30.47
N LYS A 411 5.77 -0.22 -29.58
CA LYS A 411 5.83 -1.67 -29.54
C LYS A 411 4.69 -2.23 -30.38
N SER A 412 5.03 -3.13 -31.28
CA SER A 412 4.08 -3.93 -32.06
C SER A 412 4.27 -5.40 -31.66
N GLU A 413 3.29 -5.94 -30.94
CA GLU A 413 3.21 -7.35 -30.61
C GLU A 413 2.68 -8.11 -31.83
N LEU A 414 3.53 -8.99 -32.39
CA LEU A 414 3.06 -9.87 -33.46
C LEU A 414 2.21 -11.01 -32.86
N PRO A 415 0.96 -11.21 -33.30
CA PRO A 415 0.13 -12.29 -32.79
C PRO A 415 0.81 -13.64 -33.07
N LEU A 416 1.03 -14.41 -31.99
CA LEU A 416 1.57 -15.76 -32.09
C LEU A 416 0.61 -16.67 -32.88
N LYS A 417 1.10 -17.25 -33.97
CA LYS A 417 0.38 -18.28 -34.71
C LYS A 417 0.55 -19.66 -34.04
N GLY A 418 -0.55 -20.21 -33.54
CA GLY A 418 -0.65 -21.59 -33.04
C GLY A 418 -0.86 -21.70 -31.52
N LYS A 419 -1.55 -22.75 -31.06
CA LYS A 419 -1.76 -22.99 -29.63
C LYS A 419 -0.63 -23.85 -29.06
N VAL A 420 -0.73 -24.20 -27.78
CA VAL A 420 0.11 -25.18 -27.10
C VAL A 420 -0.63 -26.50 -27.03
N GLY A 421 -0.03 -27.57 -27.56
CA GLY A 421 -0.64 -28.89 -27.61
C GLY A 421 -0.34 -29.67 -26.35
N SER A 422 0.95 -30.00 -26.17
CA SER A 422 1.42 -30.82 -25.07
C SER A 422 2.23 -30.03 -24.05
N VAL A 423 2.20 -30.50 -22.79
CA VAL A 423 2.94 -29.94 -21.66
C VAL A 423 3.72 -31.04 -20.99
N VAL A 424 5.01 -30.81 -20.75
CA VAL A 424 5.91 -31.73 -20.05
C VAL A 424 6.44 -31.03 -18.81
N VAL A 425 6.36 -31.71 -17.67
CA VAL A 425 6.85 -31.23 -16.37
C VAL A 425 7.81 -32.25 -15.79
N ILE A 426 9.05 -31.83 -15.54
CA ILE A 426 10.11 -32.64 -14.97
C ILE A 426 10.49 -32.03 -13.61
N PHE A 427 10.20 -32.76 -12.53
CA PHE A 427 10.60 -32.39 -11.17
C PHE A 427 11.97 -32.95 -10.82
N ASP A 428 12.21 -34.20 -11.21
CA ASP A 428 13.44 -34.93 -10.96
C ASP A 428 13.77 -35.80 -12.19
N PRO A 429 14.89 -35.58 -12.89
CA PRO A 429 15.22 -36.30 -14.10
C PRO A 429 15.55 -37.79 -13.89
N ASP A 430 15.66 -38.25 -12.63
CA ASP A 430 15.95 -39.64 -12.27
C ASP A 430 17.24 -40.17 -12.90
N PHE A 431 18.31 -39.36 -12.86
CA PHE A 431 19.64 -39.81 -13.29
C PHE A 431 20.18 -40.86 -12.31
N PRO A 432 20.42 -42.12 -12.73
CA PRO A 432 20.86 -43.17 -11.83
C PRO A 432 22.28 -42.88 -11.34
N LYS A 433 22.43 -42.60 -10.03
CA LYS A 433 23.75 -42.32 -9.42
C LYS A 433 24.49 -43.60 -9.03
N ASP A 434 23.77 -44.66 -8.68
CA ASP A 434 24.31 -45.96 -8.21
C ASP A 434 23.56 -47.17 -8.82
N GLY A 435 22.97 -47.02 -10.01
CA GLY A 435 22.16 -48.05 -10.68
C GLY A 435 20.78 -48.31 -10.06
N LYS A 436 20.41 -47.59 -9.00
CA LYS A 436 19.06 -47.57 -8.42
C LYS A 436 18.25 -46.40 -8.98
N GLU A 437 17.09 -46.70 -9.56
CA GLU A 437 16.12 -45.71 -10.00
C GLU A 437 15.21 -45.29 -8.84
N ASN A 438 15.01 -43.98 -8.65
CA ASN A 438 14.12 -43.47 -7.60
C ASN A 438 12.65 -43.50 -8.05
N PHE A 439 12.40 -43.48 -9.36
CA PHE A 439 11.07 -43.43 -9.95
C PHE A 439 10.86 -44.55 -10.98
N PRO A 440 10.90 -45.83 -10.56
CA PRO A 440 10.85 -46.98 -11.47
C PRO A 440 9.47 -47.23 -12.09
N TRP A 441 8.41 -46.61 -11.57
CA TRP A 441 7.05 -46.89 -12.01
C TRP A 441 6.63 -45.95 -13.13
N CYS A 442 6.58 -46.48 -14.36
CA CYS A 442 6.28 -45.78 -15.59
C CYS A 442 4.92 -46.22 -16.14
N VAL A 443 3.99 -45.27 -16.34
CA VAL A 443 2.63 -45.57 -16.79
C VAL A 443 2.16 -44.53 -17.79
N THR A 444 1.27 -44.96 -18.69
CA THR A 444 0.48 -44.12 -19.59
C THR A 444 -1.00 -44.29 -19.24
N TRP A 445 -1.67 -43.19 -18.90
CA TRP A 445 -3.10 -43.09 -18.62
C TRP A 445 -3.83 -42.37 -19.74
N LEU A 446 -4.94 -42.95 -20.15
CA LEU A 446 -5.87 -42.34 -21.10
C LEU A 446 -6.94 -41.56 -20.33
N GLY A 447 -7.31 -40.38 -20.83
CA GLY A 447 -8.37 -39.59 -20.22
C GLY A 447 -9.71 -40.35 -20.19
N GLU A 448 -10.39 -40.36 -19.03
CA GLU A 448 -11.72 -40.97 -18.87
C GLU A 448 -12.82 -40.03 -19.41
N HIS A 449 -12.56 -38.72 -19.44
CA HIS A 449 -13.50 -37.70 -19.88
C HIS A 449 -12.98 -36.87 -21.06
N SER A 450 -13.89 -36.33 -21.87
CA SER A 450 -13.55 -35.54 -23.07
C SER A 450 -12.79 -34.24 -22.80
N GLN A 451 -12.74 -33.80 -21.55
CA GLN A 451 -12.02 -32.61 -21.09
C GLN A 451 -10.68 -32.94 -20.42
N GLU A 452 -10.31 -34.22 -20.32
CA GLU A 452 -9.04 -34.67 -19.74
C GLU A 452 -7.99 -34.82 -20.84
N SER A 453 -6.72 -34.63 -20.49
CA SER A 453 -5.59 -34.93 -21.37
C SER A 453 -5.13 -36.37 -21.13
N ASP A 454 -4.58 -37.01 -22.16
CA ASP A 454 -3.81 -38.23 -21.92
C ASP A 454 -2.53 -37.87 -21.16
N MET A 455 -2.17 -38.71 -20.19
CA MET A 455 -1.04 -38.48 -19.31
C MET A 455 -0.05 -39.63 -19.39
N ALA A 456 1.24 -39.35 -19.54
CA ALA A 456 2.28 -40.35 -19.33
C ALA A 456 3.28 -39.85 -18.30
N PHE A 457 3.69 -40.70 -17.36
CA PHE A 457 4.50 -40.27 -16.23
C PHE A 457 5.40 -41.38 -15.71
N TYR A 458 6.41 -40.97 -14.96
CA TYR A 458 7.23 -41.86 -14.13
C TYR A 458 7.20 -41.37 -12.68
N SER A 459 7.11 -42.30 -11.75
CA SER A 459 6.84 -42.02 -10.34
C SER A 459 7.35 -43.11 -9.39
N THR A 460 7.20 -42.88 -8.09
CA THR A 460 7.43 -43.91 -7.06
C THR A 460 6.38 -45.03 -7.19
N PRO A 461 6.70 -46.29 -6.88
CA PRO A 461 5.75 -47.41 -7.00
C PRO A 461 4.46 -47.21 -6.22
N ALA A 462 3.34 -47.56 -6.83
CA ALA A 462 2.06 -47.66 -6.12
C ALA A 462 2.09 -48.84 -5.13
N GLY A 463 1.47 -48.67 -3.96
CA GLY A 463 1.42 -49.67 -2.89
C GLY A 463 2.56 -49.54 -1.86
N GLU A 464 3.54 -48.67 -2.05
CA GLU A 464 4.64 -48.51 -1.08
C GLU A 464 4.22 -47.71 0.16
N VAL A 465 3.52 -46.60 -0.04
CA VAL A 465 3.10 -45.66 1.00
C VAL A 465 1.59 -45.53 0.97
N MET A 466 0.93 -46.04 2.01
CA MET A 466 -0.53 -46.09 2.09
C MET A 466 -1.07 -45.01 3.03
N ASP A 467 -1.96 -44.16 2.50
CA ASP A 467 -2.64 -43.10 3.28
C ASP A 467 -4.07 -43.53 3.70
N GLY A 468 -4.57 -44.66 3.17
CA GLY A 468 -5.84 -45.30 3.51
C GLY A 468 -6.00 -46.68 2.86
N PRO A 469 -7.09 -47.42 3.16
CA PRO A 469 -7.35 -48.73 2.54
C PRO A 469 -7.54 -48.56 1.04
N GLY A 470 -6.69 -49.20 0.23
CA GLY A 470 -6.70 -49.06 -1.23
C GLY A 470 -6.26 -47.68 -1.75
N ILE A 471 -5.64 -46.82 -0.92
CA ILE A 471 -5.19 -45.47 -1.28
C ILE A 471 -3.68 -45.37 -1.12
N SER A 472 -2.95 -45.44 -2.23
CA SER A 472 -1.50 -45.29 -2.26
C SER A 472 -1.11 -43.86 -2.61
N ARG A 473 -0.18 -43.27 -1.85
CA ARG A 473 0.41 -41.97 -2.14
C ARG A 473 1.70 -42.13 -2.94
N CYS A 474 1.74 -41.52 -4.12
CA CYS A 474 2.86 -41.56 -5.03
C CYS A 474 3.44 -40.16 -5.27
N GLN A 475 4.67 -40.11 -5.78
CA GLN A 475 5.33 -38.87 -6.18
C GLN A 475 5.81 -38.96 -7.63
N TYR A 476 5.46 -37.96 -8.43
CA TYR A 476 5.97 -37.82 -9.79
C TYR A 476 7.47 -37.46 -9.78
N GLY A 477 8.23 -38.14 -10.63
CA GLY A 477 9.52 -37.66 -11.12
C GLY A 477 9.32 -36.71 -12.30
N GLY A 478 8.39 -37.05 -13.19
CA GLY A 478 7.91 -36.17 -14.25
C GLY A 478 6.71 -36.75 -14.98
N PHE A 479 5.97 -35.89 -15.68
CA PHE A 479 4.81 -36.26 -16.47
C PHE A 479 4.67 -35.42 -17.74
N MET A 480 3.97 -35.96 -18.73
CA MET A 480 3.47 -35.24 -19.90
C MET A 480 1.94 -35.27 -19.92
N LEU A 481 1.35 -34.18 -20.41
CA LEU A 481 -0.07 -34.07 -20.73
C LEU A 481 -0.22 -33.77 -22.22
N SER A 482 -1.06 -34.53 -22.90
CA SER A 482 -1.35 -34.38 -24.33
C SER A 482 -2.86 -34.31 -24.57
N TYR A 483 -3.30 -33.29 -25.29
CA TYR A 483 -4.70 -33.11 -25.68
C TYR A 483 -4.82 -33.11 -27.21
N PRO A 484 -5.88 -33.68 -27.81
CA PRO A 484 -7.06 -34.36 -27.22
C PRO A 484 -6.78 -35.76 -26.63
N PRO A 485 -7.64 -36.28 -25.73
CA PRO A 485 -7.45 -37.60 -25.10
C PRO A 485 -7.70 -38.77 -26.06
N LEU A 486 -7.43 -39.99 -25.58
CA LEU A 486 -7.60 -41.29 -26.25
C LEU A 486 -6.69 -41.50 -27.47
N ARG A 487 -5.51 -40.89 -27.47
CA ARG A 487 -4.56 -40.91 -28.59
C ARG A 487 -3.18 -41.42 -28.21
N VAL A 488 -2.75 -41.23 -26.97
CA VAL A 488 -1.39 -41.59 -26.53
C VAL A 488 -1.31 -43.09 -26.29
N TYR A 489 -0.55 -43.80 -27.13
CA TYR A 489 -0.19 -45.19 -26.88
C TYR A 489 0.84 -45.29 -25.75
N ASP A 490 1.09 -46.48 -25.20
CA ASP A 490 2.08 -46.65 -24.13
C ASP A 490 3.50 -46.30 -24.59
N ILE A 491 3.90 -45.06 -24.31
CA ILE A 491 5.18 -44.47 -24.72
C ILE A 491 6.39 -45.19 -24.11
N TRP A 492 6.18 -45.95 -23.03
CA TRP A 492 7.25 -46.62 -22.31
C TRP A 492 7.69 -47.89 -23.03
N GLN A 493 6.74 -48.60 -23.64
CA GLN A 493 6.94 -49.83 -24.41
C GLN A 493 7.13 -49.57 -25.91
N ASP A 494 6.72 -48.41 -26.41
CA ASP A 494 6.86 -48.05 -27.81
C ASP A 494 8.34 -47.94 -28.23
N SER A 495 8.74 -48.81 -29.16
CA SER A 495 10.08 -48.87 -29.73
C SER A 495 10.48 -47.56 -30.45
N TYR A 496 9.52 -46.75 -30.91
CA TYR A 496 9.79 -45.47 -31.56
C TYR A 496 10.56 -44.50 -30.64
N PHE A 497 10.26 -44.53 -29.33
CA PHE A 497 10.93 -43.68 -28.34
C PHE A 497 12.12 -44.38 -27.64
N SER A 498 12.55 -45.56 -28.12
CA SER A 498 13.69 -46.30 -27.55
C SER A 498 15.02 -45.56 -27.66
N ALA A 499 15.14 -44.65 -28.62
CA ALA A 499 16.34 -43.82 -28.81
C ALA A 499 16.52 -42.73 -27.73
N ALA A 500 15.55 -42.53 -26.84
CA ALA A 500 15.67 -41.61 -25.69
C ALA A 500 16.68 -42.11 -24.66
N ARG A 501 17.59 -41.22 -24.20
CA ARG A 501 18.66 -41.60 -23.26
C ARG A 501 18.19 -41.65 -21.81
N ASN A 502 17.11 -40.96 -21.49
CA ASN A 502 16.54 -40.87 -20.15
C ASN A 502 15.03 -40.65 -20.20
N LYS A 503 14.36 -40.79 -19.05
CA LYS A 503 12.91 -40.65 -18.91
C LYS A 503 12.41 -39.24 -19.31
N PRO A 504 13.07 -38.12 -18.93
CA PRO A 504 12.71 -36.78 -19.43
C PRO A 504 12.73 -36.63 -20.95
N GLU A 505 13.75 -37.15 -21.63
CA GLU A 505 13.84 -37.11 -23.09
C GLU A 505 12.71 -37.92 -23.72
N LYS A 506 12.40 -39.10 -23.18
CA LYS A 506 11.30 -39.94 -23.68
C LYS A 506 9.95 -39.22 -23.59
N LEU A 507 9.65 -38.59 -22.44
CA LEU A 507 8.44 -37.77 -22.27
C LEU A 507 8.39 -36.59 -23.25
N LEU A 508 9.51 -35.90 -23.46
CA LEU A 508 9.58 -34.75 -24.35
C LEU A 508 9.41 -35.16 -25.82
N MET A 509 10.03 -36.26 -26.25
CA MET A 509 9.87 -36.80 -27.59
C MET A 509 8.42 -37.20 -27.87
N ALA A 510 7.81 -37.92 -26.93
CA ALA A 510 6.39 -38.28 -27.03
C ALA A 510 5.51 -37.02 -27.08
N ALA A 511 5.80 -36.00 -26.27
CA ALA A 511 5.04 -34.75 -26.29
C ALA A 511 5.17 -34.00 -27.62
N ILE A 512 6.33 -34.06 -28.28
CA ILE A 512 6.53 -33.47 -29.62
C ILE A 512 5.73 -34.23 -30.68
N ASP A 513 5.74 -35.56 -30.62
CA ASP A 513 5.07 -36.42 -31.60
C ASP A 513 3.54 -36.34 -31.50
N TYR A 514 2.99 -36.51 -30.29
CA TYR A 514 1.54 -36.52 -30.06
C TYR A 514 0.88 -35.13 -30.11
N SER A 515 1.67 -34.05 -30.02
CA SER A 515 1.16 -32.67 -30.08
C SER A 515 0.61 -32.34 -31.46
N LEU A 516 -0.69 -32.04 -31.56
CA LEU A 516 -1.30 -31.52 -32.80
C LEU A 516 -0.87 -30.09 -33.09
N GLU A 517 -0.64 -29.32 -32.04
CA GLU A 517 -0.32 -27.90 -32.13
C GLU A 517 1.18 -27.66 -32.33
N LYS A 518 1.53 -26.42 -32.69
CA LYS A 518 2.90 -26.02 -33.01
C LYS A 518 3.82 -25.94 -31.78
N HIS A 519 3.28 -25.60 -30.62
CA HIS A 519 4.07 -25.34 -29.42
C HIS A 519 3.94 -26.47 -28.41
N VAL A 520 5.07 -26.87 -27.83
CA VAL A 520 5.17 -27.84 -26.73
C VAL A 520 5.86 -27.15 -25.56
N VAL A 521 5.26 -27.21 -24.37
CA VAL A 521 5.83 -26.60 -23.17
C VAL A 521 6.68 -27.62 -22.43
N TYR A 522 7.89 -27.22 -22.05
CA TYR A 522 8.81 -28.06 -21.29
C TYR A 522 9.26 -27.31 -20.03
N LEU A 523 8.75 -27.76 -18.88
CA LEU A 523 9.08 -27.23 -17.55
C LEU A 523 10.07 -28.17 -16.87
N ALA A 524 11.31 -27.75 -16.69
CA ALA A 524 12.36 -28.57 -16.08
C ALA A 524 13.45 -27.71 -15.42
N ALA A 525 14.32 -28.32 -14.63
CA ALA A 525 15.50 -27.65 -14.08
C ALA A 525 16.53 -27.32 -15.17
N ASP A 526 16.71 -28.27 -16.11
CA ASP A 526 17.65 -28.17 -17.23
C ASP A 526 16.93 -27.97 -18.57
N PRO A 527 17.54 -27.26 -19.53
CA PRO A 527 16.97 -27.07 -20.86
C PRO A 527 16.85 -28.39 -21.65
N PRO A 528 15.97 -28.45 -22.67
CA PRO A 528 15.78 -29.65 -23.48
C PRO A 528 17.05 -29.95 -24.28
N SER A 529 17.34 -31.25 -24.47
CA SER A 529 18.53 -31.68 -25.21
C SER A 529 18.50 -31.27 -26.68
N GLY A 530 19.69 -31.07 -27.27
CA GLY A 530 19.81 -30.64 -28.68
C GLY A 530 19.13 -31.61 -29.65
N TRP A 531 19.10 -32.90 -29.35
CA TRP A 531 18.41 -33.90 -30.16
C TRP A 531 16.88 -33.72 -30.15
N CYS A 532 16.28 -33.44 -28.99
CA CYS A 532 14.86 -33.09 -28.89
C CYS A 532 14.53 -31.81 -29.66
N GLN A 533 15.43 -30.82 -29.63
CA GLN A 533 15.27 -29.58 -30.41
C GLN A 533 15.32 -29.85 -31.93
N SER A 534 16.25 -30.68 -32.40
CA SER A 534 16.33 -31.09 -33.80
C SER A 534 15.10 -31.87 -34.25
N MET A 535 14.60 -32.79 -33.41
CA MET A 535 13.36 -33.54 -33.69
C MET A 535 12.15 -32.59 -33.79
N ALA A 536 12.01 -31.67 -32.83
CA ALA A 536 10.94 -30.68 -32.86
C ALA A 536 11.02 -29.83 -34.14
N ALA A 537 12.20 -29.35 -34.52
CA ALA A 537 12.39 -28.55 -35.73
C ALA A 537 12.02 -29.33 -37.01
N ARG A 538 12.42 -30.61 -37.10
CA ARG A 538 12.08 -31.49 -38.24
C ARG A 538 10.57 -31.74 -38.36
N LEU A 539 9.87 -31.83 -37.25
CA LEU A 539 8.42 -32.00 -37.18
C LEU A 539 7.66 -30.66 -37.22
N GLY A 540 8.35 -29.54 -37.46
CA GLY A 540 7.74 -28.20 -37.52
C GLY A 540 7.21 -27.67 -36.19
N LYS A 541 7.61 -28.28 -35.07
CA LYS A 541 7.23 -27.94 -33.70
C LYS A 541 8.25 -27.01 -33.04
N LYS A 542 7.82 -26.28 -32.02
CA LYS A 542 8.68 -25.40 -31.19
C LYS A 542 8.54 -25.75 -29.72
N ILE A 543 9.67 -25.95 -29.06
CA ILE A 543 9.72 -26.20 -27.61
C ILE A 543 9.82 -24.85 -26.89
N VAL A 544 8.92 -24.62 -25.93
CA VAL A 544 8.96 -23.45 -25.03
C VAL A 544 9.48 -23.93 -23.68
N TYR A 545 10.75 -23.63 -23.41
CA TYR A 545 11.40 -24.01 -22.16
C TYR A 545 11.05 -23.03 -21.04
N LEU A 546 10.63 -23.58 -19.90
CA LEU A 546 10.35 -22.84 -18.67
C LEU A 546 11.23 -23.39 -17.55
N PRO A 547 12.12 -22.58 -16.95
CA PRO A 547 12.92 -23.04 -15.82
C PRO A 547 12.06 -23.33 -14.59
N LEU A 548 12.27 -24.49 -13.95
CA LEU A 548 11.50 -24.94 -12.78
C LEU A 548 11.52 -23.93 -11.63
N GLY A 549 12.65 -23.23 -11.44
CA GLY A 549 12.83 -22.20 -10.40
C GLY A 549 11.91 -20.97 -10.54
N THR A 550 11.23 -20.79 -11.68
CA THR A 550 10.29 -19.68 -11.91
C THR A 550 8.93 -19.88 -11.20
N PHE A 551 8.71 -21.02 -10.55
CA PHE A 551 7.42 -21.40 -9.96
C PHE A 551 7.52 -21.62 -8.45
N SER A 552 6.40 -21.36 -7.75
CA SER A 552 6.33 -21.50 -6.29
C SER A 552 6.66 -22.94 -5.86
N PRO A 553 7.63 -23.15 -4.94
CA PRO A 553 7.95 -24.47 -4.40
C PRO A 553 6.75 -25.16 -3.74
N VAL A 554 5.82 -24.40 -3.18
CA VAL A 554 4.60 -24.94 -2.55
C VAL A 554 3.66 -25.54 -3.59
N THR A 555 3.48 -24.86 -4.72
CA THR A 555 2.64 -25.35 -5.84
C THR A 555 3.26 -26.59 -6.47
N LEU A 556 4.58 -26.55 -6.71
CA LEU A 556 5.31 -27.70 -7.26
C LEU A 556 5.22 -28.93 -6.34
N LYS A 557 5.38 -28.74 -5.02
CA LYS A 557 5.25 -29.82 -4.04
C LYS A 557 3.85 -30.43 -4.04
N LYS A 558 2.80 -29.62 -4.17
CA LYS A 558 1.41 -30.08 -4.22
C LYS A 558 1.14 -30.93 -5.46
N ILE A 559 1.63 -30.49 -6.63
CA ILE A 559 1.38 -31.16 -7.92
C ILE A 559 2.26 -32.40 -8.09
N ARG A 560 3.43 -32.41 -7.44
CA ARG A 560 4.32 -33.58 -7.44
C ARG A 560 3.72 -34.79 -6.73
N GLN A 561 2.77 -34.59 -5.81
CA GLN A 561 2.14 -35.66 -5.05
C GLN A 561 0.77 -35.99 -5.63
N PHE A 562 0.48 -37.29 -5.77
CA PHE A 562 -0.80 -37.78 -6.24
C PHE A 562 -1.15 -39.11 -5.57
N HIS A 563 -2.42 -39.49 -5.63
CA HIS A 563 -2.91 -40.74 -5.07
C HIS A 563 -3.40 -41.69 -6.15
N VAL A 564 -2.98 -42.95 -6.02
CA VAL A 564 -3.41 -44.08 -6.83
C VAL A 564 -4.36 -44.91 -5.99
N LEU A 565 -5.52 -45.20 -6.56
CA LEU A 565 -6.60 -45.93 -5.92
C LEU A 565 -6.67 -47.35 -6.48
N ASP A 566 -6.90 -48.34 -5.61
CA ASP A 566 -7.12 -49.75 -5.97
C ASP A 566 -8.56 -49.98 -6.45
N GLY A 567 -8.92 -49.30 -7.55
CA GLY A 567 -10.20 -49.44 -8.24
C GLY A 567 -11.19 -48.31 -8.00
N HIS A 568 -12.17 -48.17 -8.91
CA HIS A 568 -13.16 -47.09 -8.86
C HIS A 568 -14.03 -47.09 -7.60
N GLY A 569 -14.20 -48.24 -6.93
CA GLY A 569 -14.94 -48.35 -5.67
C GLY A 569 -14.33 -47.50 -4.54
N VAL A 570 -13.01 -47.31 -4.56
CA VAL A 570 -12.25 -46.53 -3.55
C VAL A 570 -12.56 -45.04 -3.65
N ARG A 571 -12.90 -44.51 -4.85
CA ARG A 571 -13.25 -43.09 -5.05
C ARG A 571 -14.38 -42.62 -4.13
N ARG A 572 -15.30 -43.52 -3.74
CA ARG A 572 -16.46 -43.20 -2.90
C ARG A 572 -16.08 -42.73 -1.49
N TYR A 573 -15.01 -43.30 -0.92
CA TYR A 573 -14.57 -43.03 0.45
C TYR A 573 -13.18 -42.39 0.54
N ALA A 574 -12.45 -42.26 -0.58
CA ALA A 574 -11.13 -41.63 -0.59
C ALA A 574 -11.09 -40.23 0.05
N LYS A 575 -12.16 -39.44 -0.14
CA LYS A 575 -12.33 -38.10 0.47
C LYS A 575 -12.33 -38.08 2.00
N ASP A 576 -12.59 -39.22 2.66
CA ASP A 576 -12.66 -39.31 4.12
C ASP A 576 -11.26 -39.59 4.72
N TYR A 577 -10.28 -39.95 3.87
CA TYR A 577 -8.88 -40.23 4.23
C TYR A 577 -7.91 -39.15 3.69
N LEU A 578 -8.17 -38.61 2.49
CA LEU A 578 -7.42 -37.54 1.81
C LEU A 578 -7.87 -36.14 2.23
#